data_AF-A0A939B6H4-F1
#
_entry.id   AF-A0A939B6H4-F1
#
_cell.length_a   1.000
_cell.length_b   1.000
_cell.length_c   1.000
_cell.angle_alpha   90.00
_cell.angle_beta   90.00
_cell.angle_gamma   90.00
#
_symmetry.space_group_name_H-M   'P 1'
#
loop_
_entity.id
_entity.type
_entity.pdbx_description
1 polymer ?
#
loop_
_entity_poly.entity_id
_entity_poly.type
_entity_poly.pdbx_seq_one_letter_code
_entity_poly.pdbx_strand_id
1 'polypeptide(L)'
;NLKDGTHLGFKAPNLRNIDIYRSPKILNLNFLLDLKELRCIYLDGLSNVEEMPDLSSLHSLTCMSFANMKRLQSFPLYHENLKNLYLQSPLDSLNNVIPENLPNLKRISVNLGSDKKSEMILDRFKGICEVGIW
;
A
#
# COMPACT_ATOMS: atom_id res chain seq x y z
N ASN A 1 -4.35 -23.31 8.09
CA ASN A 1 -4.80 -23.06 6.69
C ASN A 1 -5.41 -21.67 6.61
N LEU A 2 -4.61 -20.63 6.44
CA LEU A 2 -5.04 -19.30 5.99
C LEU A 2 -4.72 -19.22 4.49
N LYS A 3 -5.39 -20.04 3.67
CA LYS A 3 -4.99 -20.19 2.25
C LYS A 3 -5.27 -18.91 1.42
N ASP A 4 -6.15 -18.05 1.92
CA ASP A 4 -6.66 -16.85 1.24
C ASP A 4 -6.91 -15.67 2.20
N GLY A 5 -6.53 -15.79 3.48
CA GLY A 5 -6.80 -14.77 4.51
C GLY A 5 -8.24 -14.75 5.03
N THR A 6 -9.14 -15.57 4.48
CA THR A 6 -10.54 -15.63 4.91
C THR A 6 -10.64 -15.97 6.41
N HIS A 7 -11.47 -15.23 7.13
CA HIS A 7 -11.66 -15.27 8.59
C HIS A 7 -10.53 -14.67 9.45
N LEU A 8 -9.52 -14.02 8.87
CA LEU A 8 -8.48 -13.39 9.67
C LEU A 8 -9.04 -12.31 10.61
N GLY A 9 -10.05 -11.55 10.17
CA GLY A 9 -10.77 -10.57 11.01
C GLY A 9 -11.45 -11.17 12.23
N PHE A 10 -11.99 -12.39 12.12
CA PHE A 10 -12.59 -13.08 13.28
C PHE A 10 -11.51 -13.66 14.22
N LYS A 11 -10.43 -14.20 13.66
CA LYS A 11 -9.37 -14.85 14.45
C LYS A 11 -8.44 -13.86 15.14
N ALA A 12 -8.25 -12.69 14.54
CA ALA A 12 -7.38 -11.64 15.04
C ALA A 12 -8.06 -10.27 14.91
N PRO A 13 -9.18 -10.04 15.62
CA PRO A 13 -9.97 -8.81 15.49
C PRO A 13 -9.20 -7.55 15.91
N ASN A 14 -8.18 -7.71 16.75
CA ASN A 14 -7.33 -6.63 17.25
C ASN A 14 -5.98 -6.54 16.51
N LEU A 15 -5.85 -7.16 15.33
CA LEU A 15 -4.60 -7.12 14.57
C LEU A 15 -4.30 -5.70 14.10
N ARG A 16 -3.16 -5.16 14.51
CA ARG A 16 -2.74 -3.79 14.18
C ARG A 16 -1.72 -3.71 13.05
N ASN A 17 -0.94 -4.77 12.85
CA ASN A 17 0.08 -4.81 11.84
C ASN A 17 -0.03 -6.13 11.09
N ILE A 18 0.11 -6.08 9.78
CA ILE A 18 0.16 -7.28 8.95
C ILE A 18 1.30 -7.16 7.96
N ASP A 19 2.13 -8.20 7.93
CA ASP A 19 3.23 -8.33 6.99
C ASP A 19 3.01 -9.57 6.13
N ILE A 20 3.06 -9.41 4.81
CA ILE A 20 2.86 -10.50 3.86
C ILE A 20 4.02 -10.50 2.88
N TYR A 21 4.86 -11.52 2.98
CA TYR A 21 6.07 -11.67 2.16
C TYR A 21 5.96 -12.85 1.21
N ARG A 22 6.49 -12.68 -0.01
CA ARG A 22 6.76 -13.72 -1.01
C ARG A 22 5.59 -14.70 -1.14
N SER A 23 4.39 -14.15 -1.30
CA SER A 23 3.14 -14.90 -1.33
C SER A 23 2.51 -14.88 -2.72
N PRO A 24 3.11 -15.54 -3.74
CA PRO A 24 2.64 -15.47 -5.12
C PRO A 24 1.28 -16.16 -5.33
N LYS A 25 0.79 -16.93 -4.36
CA LYS A 25 -0.53 -17.59 -4.46
C LYS A 25 -1.69 -16.66 -4.11
N ILE A 26 -1.41 -15.50 -3.51
CA ILE A 26 -2.43 -14.50 -3.20
C ILE A 26 -2.79 -13.76 -4.49
N LEU A 27 -4.08 -13.75 -4.81
CA LEU A 27 -4.63 -13.13 -6.01
C LEU A 27 -5.37 -11.82 -5.71
N ASN A 28 -5.89 -11.66 -4.48
CA ASN A 28 -6.55 -10.45 -4.01
C ASN A 28 -6.28 -10.24 -2.51
N LEU A 29 -6.60 -9.05 -2.02
CA LEU A 29 -6.34 -8.64 -0.64
C LEU A 29 -7.62 -8.23 0.11
N ASN A 30 -8.80 -8.66 -0.35
CA ASN A 30 -10.07 -8.24 0.23
C ASN A 30 -10.23 -8.65 1.70
N PHE A 31 -9.55 -9.70 2.15
CA PHE A 31 -9.53 -10.10 3.56
C PHE A 31 -8.98 -9.02 4.50
N LEU A 32 -8.20 -8.05 4.00
CA LEU A 32 -7.72 -6.92 4.79
C LEU A 32 -8.87 -6.05 5.31
N LEU A 33 -9.99 -6.01 4.58
CA LEU A 33 -11.15 -5.18 4.91
C LEU A 33 -11.83 -5.59 6.21
N ASP A 34 -11.65 -6.83 6.67
CA ASP A 34 -12.20 -7.33 7.93
C ASP A 34 -11.35 -6.93 9.15
N LEU A 35 -10.14 -6.42 8.94
CA LEU A 35 -9.18 -6.11 10.01
C LEU A 35 -9.25 -4.63 10.40
N LYS A 36 -10.35 -4.24 11.04
CA LYS A 36 -10.69 -2.83 11.33
C LYS A 36 -9.69 -2.08 12.23
N GLU A 37 -8.89 -2.83 13.00
CA GLU A 37 -7.85 -2.27 13.87
C GLU A 37 -6.49 -2.11 13.18
N LEU A 38 -6.36 -2.45 11.89
CA LEU A 38 -5.09 -2.32 11.15
C LEU A 38 -4.61 -0.87 11.13
N ARG A 39 -3.34 -0.72 11.51
CA ARG A 39 -2.59 0.54 11.50
C ARG A 39 -1.48 0.53 10.46
N CYS A 40 -0.88 -0.62 10.22
CA CYS A 40 0.22 -0.79 9.28
C CYS A 40 0.03 -2.03 8.40
N ILE A 41 0.27 -1.86 7.09
CA ILE A 41 0.26 -2.93 6.09
C ILE A 41 1.63 -2.95 5.39
N TYR A 42 2.29 -4.11 5.39
CA TYR A 42 3.55 -4.34 4.69
C TYR A 42 3.41 -5.50 3.72
N LEU A 43 3.58 -5.23 2.43
CA LEU A 43 3.32 -6.17 1.34
C LEU A 43 4.54 -6.30 0.45
N ASP A 44 5.16 -7.47 0.37
CA ASP A 44 6.33 -7.65 -0.48
C ASP A 44 6.25 -8.96 -1.27
N GLY A 45 6.39 -8.87 -2.60
CA GLY A 45 6.48 -10.04 -3.46
C GLY A 45 5.15 -10.76 -3.67
N LEU A 46 4.02 -10.04 -3.64
CA LEU A 46 2.70 -10.52 -4.03
C LEU A 46 2.52 -10.42 -5.55
N SER A 47 3.33 -11.18 -6.30
CA SER A 47 3.49 -10.99 -7.75
C SER A 47 2.25 -11.27 -8.61
N ASN A 48 1.20 -11.90 -8.06
CA ASN A 48 -0.05 -12.20 -8.79
C ASN A 48 -1.24 -11.32 -8.38
N VAL A 49 -1.03 -10.35 -7.48
CA VAL A 49 -2.06 -9.35 -7.18
C VAL A 49 -2.05 -8.30 -8.28
N GLU A 50 -3.19 -8.12 -8.94
CA GLU A 50 -3.35 -7.18 -10.06
C GLU A 50 -4.00 -5.86 -9.62
N GLU A 51 -4.81 -5.91 -8.56
CA GLU A 51 -5.55 -4.77 -8.04
C GLU A 51 -5.49 -4.74 -6.51
N MET A 52 -5.35 -3.55 -5.93
CA MET A 52 -5.55 -3.34 -4.49
C MET A 52 -7.04 -3.12 -4.19
N PRO A 53 -7.56 -3.67 -3.08
CA PRO A 53 -8.90 -3.32 -2.61
C PRO A 53 -8.96 -1.84 -2.22
N ASP A 54 -10.17 -1.27 -2.22
CA ASP A 54 -10.40 0.03 -1.60
C ASP A 54 -10.26 -0.08 -0.07
N LEU A 55 -9.21 0.53 0.45
CA LEU A 55 -8.88 0.51 1.88
C LEU A 55 -9.49 1.68 2.66
N SER A 56 -10.33 2.52 2.05
CA SER A 56 -10.97 3.68 2.69
C SER A 56 -11.74 3.35 3.97
N SER A 57 -12.23 2.11 4.10
CA SER A 57 -12.91 1.61 5.30
C SER A 57 -11.98 1.25 6.47
N LEU A 58 -10.66 1.27 6.30
CA LEU A 58 -9.68 1.00 7.34
C LEU A 58 -9.26 2.30 8.05
N HIS A 59 -10.17 2.88 8.81
CA HIS A 59 -9.97 4.20 9.43
C HIS A 59 -8.74 4.31 10.36
N SER A 60 -8.27 3.19 10.91
CA SER A 60 -7.06 3.13 11.76
C SER A 60 -5.74 3.10 10.98
N LEU A 61 -5.79 2.90 9.66
CA LEU A 61 -4.61 2.69 8.82
C LEU A 61 -3.83 4.00 8.64
N THR A 62 -2.57 3.99 9.06
CA THR A 62 -1.69 5.17 9.05
C THR A 62 -0.37 4.93 8.33
N CYS A 63 0.00 3.68 8.09
CA CYS A 63 1.23 3.32 7.40
C CYS A 63 0.99 2.21 6.36
N MET A 64 1.61 2.36 5.19
CA MET A 64 1.62 1.34 4.17
C MET A 64 2.98 1.24 3.50
N SER A 65 3.42 0.01 3.27
CA SER A 65 4.55 -0.29 2.41
C SER A 65 4.17 -1.39 1.45
N PHE A 66 4.49 -1.21 0.17
CA PHE A 66 4.43 -2.31 -0.78
C PHE A 66 5.61 -2.33 -1.75
N ALA A 67 6.13 -3.52 -1.96
CA ALA A 67 7.27 -3.79 -2.80
C ALA A 67 7.04 -5.02 -3.68
N ASN A 68 7.69 -5.05 -4.85
CA ASN A 68 7.76 -6.22 -5.73
C ASN A 68 6.38 -6.79 -6.15
N MET A 69 5.36 -5.93 -6.30
CA MET A 69 4.04 -6.30 -6.80
C MET A 69 3.99 -6.22 -8.33
N LYS A 70 4.65 -7.17 -9.00
CA LYS A 70 4.99 -7.11 -10.43
C LYS A 70 3.81 -7.00 -11.40
N ARG A 71 2.62 -7.48 -11.02
CA ARG A 71 1.41 -7.44 -11.86
C ARG A 71 0.39 -6.39 -11.43
N LEU A 72 0.70 -5.60 -10.39
CA LEU A 72 -0.20 -4.55 -9.96
C LEU A 72 -0.41 -3.55 -11.10
N GLN A 73 -1.66 -3.37 -11.52
CA GLN A 73 -2.05 -2.51 -12.64
C GLN A 73 -2.56 -1.16 -12.15
N SER A 74 -3.24 -1.16 -11.01
CA SER A 74 -3.82 0.05 -10.43
C SER A 74 -3.67 0.05 -8.92
N PHE A 75 -3.26 1.20 -8.40
CA PHE A 75 -3.29 1.51 -6.98
C PHE A 75 -4.43 2.52 -6.72
N PRO A 76 -5.69 2.07 -6.54
CA PRO A 76 -6.81 2.94 -6.21
C PRO A 76 -6.67 3.38 -4.76
N LEU A 77 -6.04 4.51 -4.52
CA LEU A 77 -5.91 5.02 -3.16
C LEU A 77 -6.59 6.38 -3.06
N TYR A 78 -7.70 6.43 -2.33
CA TYR A 78 -8.07 7.59 -1.53
C TYR A 78 -8.00 7.14 -0.07
N HIS A 79 -7.14 7.77 0.74
CA HIS A 79 -7.02 7.38 2.15
C HIS A 79 -6.62 8.55 3.04
N GLU A 80 -7.63 9.21 3.64
CA GLU A 80 -7.44 10.41 4.45
C GLU A 80 -6.53 10.20 5.68
N ASN A 81 -6.51 9.01 6.27
CA ASN A 81 -5.76 8.75 7.51
C ASN A 81 -4.32 8.31 7.27
N LEU A 82 -3.93 8.04 6.02
CA LEU A 82 -2.59 7.52 5.73
C LEU A 82 -1.55 8.61 5.97
N LYS A 83 -0.50 8.29 6.75
CA LYS A 83 0.57 9.23 7.11
C LYS A 83 1.89 8.87 6.46
N ASN A 84 2.18 7.58 6.29
CA ASN A 84 3.44 7.11 5.72
C ASN A 84 3.18 6.12 4.58
N LEU A 85 3.84 6.34 3.44
CA LEU A 85 3.72 5.49 2.26
C LEU A 85 5.11 5.16 1.68
N TYR A 86 5.39 3.87 1.50
CA TYR A 86 6.67 3.38 0.98
C TYR A 86 6.44 2.47 -0.23
N LEU A 87 6.99 2.82 -1.40
CA LEU A 87 6.63 2.19 -2.67
C LEU A 87 7.84 1.61 -3.40
N GLN A 88 7.72 0.37 -3.86
CA GLN A 88 8.64 -0.26 -4.83
C GLN A 88 7.84 -1.14 -5.79
N SER A 89 7.14 -0.52 -6.73
CA SER A 89 6.22 -1.19 -7.68
C SER A 89 6.37 -0.65 -9.11
N PRO A 90 5.77 -1.29 -10.12
CA PRO A 90 5.77 -0.74 -11.48
C PRO A 90 5.19 0.68 -11.52
N LEU A 91 5.89 1.61 -12.19
CA LEU A 91 5.53 3.03 -12.22
C LEU A 91 4.08 3.27 -12.67
N ASP A 92 3.63 2.56 -13.71
CA ASP A 92 2.30 2.74 -14.30
C ASP A 92 1.15 2.44 -13.33
N SER A 93 1.41 1.60 -12.31
CA SER A 93 0.42 1.30 -11.25
C SER A 93 0.20 2.47 -10.29
N LEU A 94 1.10 3.46 -10.26
CA LEU A 94 1.14 4.54 -9.28
C LEU A 94 0.52 5.84 -9.80
N ASN A 95 -0.22 5.81 -10.91
CA ASN A 95 -0.82 7.00 -11.52
C ASN A 95 -1.71 7.78 -10.54
N ASN A 96 -2.46 7.09 -9.69
CA ASN A 96 -3.36 7.69 -8.69
C ASN A 96 -2.65 8.08 -7.37
N VAL A 97 -1.32 7.91 -7.28
CA VAL A 97 -0.54 8.42 -6.14
C VAL A 97 -0.31 9.91 -6.35
N ILE A 98 -1.26 10.70 -5.86
CA ILE A 98 -1.28 12.16 -5.91
C ILE A 98 -1.71 12.73 -4.54
N PRO A 99 -1.37 13.98 -4.21
CA PRO A 99 -1.70 14.59 -2.91
C PRO A 99 -3.19 14.65 -2.58
N GLU A 100 -4.05 14.89 -3.57
CA GLU A 100 -5.51 14.99 -3.41
C GLU A 100 -6.13 13.70 -2.86
N ASN A 101 -5.51 12.58 -3.22
CA ASN A 101 -5.87 11.24 -2.80
C ASN A 101 -5.30 10.87 -1.41
N LEU A 102 -4.29 11.62 -0.95
CA LEU A 102 -3.57 11.39 0.29
C LEU A 102 -3.40 12.70 1.09
N PRO A 103 -4.51 13.36 1.44
CA PRO A 103 -4.50 14.75 1.88
C PRO A 103 -3.74 14.98 3.19
N ASN A 104 -3.52 13.92 3.99
CA ASN A 104 -2.80 14.02 5.26
C ASN A 104 -1.49 13.21 5.30
N LEU A 105 -0.93 12.89 4.13
CA LEU A 105 0.34 12.18 4.04
C LEU A 105 1.45 13.06 4.62
N LYS A 106 2.26 12.47 5.49
CA LYS A 106 3.42 13.14 6.11
C LYS A 106 4.73 12.75 5.45
N ARG A 107 4.78 11.53 4.90
CA ARG A 107 5.96 11.00 4.24
C ARG A 107 5.59 10.07 3.10
N ILE A 108 6.27 10.26 1.98
CA ILE A 108 6.32 9.30 0.88
C ILE A 108 7.78 8.97 0.55
N SER A 109 8.07 7.68 0.40
CA SER A 109 9.35 7.26 -0.14
C SER A 109 9.17 6.20 -1.21
N VAL A 110 9.93 6.31 -2.30
CA VAL A 110 9.78 5.43 -3.45
C VAL A 110 11.13 4.91 -3.94
N ASN A 111 11.14 3.68 -4.44
CA ASN A 111 12.25 3.09 -5.17
C ASN A 111 11.70 2.44 -6.44
N LEU A 112 11.82 3.11 -7.57
CA LEU A 112 11.26 2.64 -8.84
C LEU A 112 12.33 2.13 -9.82
N GLY A 113 13.50 1.75 -9.28
CA GLY A 113 14.65 1.23 -10.03
C GLY A 113 15.52 2.29 -10.71
N SER A 114 15.14 3.56 -10.66
CA SER A 114 16.01 4.70 -10.99
C SER A 114 15.51 5.99 -10.33
N ASP A 115 16.41 6.93 -10.10
CA ASP A 115 16.09 8.24 -9.54
C ASP A 115 15.08 8.97 -10.40
N LYS A 116 15.31 9.01 -11.73
CA LYS A 116 14.38 9.63 -12.69
C LYS A 116 12.95 9.10 -12.56
N LYS A 117 12.75 7.78 -12.44
CA LYS A 117 11.41 7.20 -12.28
C LYS A 117 10.82 7.58 -10.92
N SER A 118 11.64 7.53 -9.88
CA SER A 118 11.25 7.87 -8.51
C SER A 118 10.81 9.34 -8.40
N GLU A 119 11.55 10.26 -9.02
CA GLU A 119 11.23 11.69 -9.09
C GLU A 119 9.88 11.97 -9.75
N MET A 120 9.46 11.20 -10.77
CA MET A 120 8.14 11.36 -11.40
C MET A 120 6.95 11.18 -10.43
N ILE A 121 7.16 10.45 -9.33
CA ILE A 121 6.18 10.33 -8.25
C ILE A 121 6.45 11.37 -7.16
N LEU A 122 7.70 11.49 -6.71
CA LEU A 122 8.05 12.37 -5.59
C LEU A 122 7.80 13.86 -5.90
N ASP A 123 7.95 14.29 -7.15
CA ASP A 123 7.67 15.67 -7.58
C ASP A 123 6.24 16.09 -7.31
N ARG A 124 5.29 15.14 -7.34
CA ARG A 124 3.88 15.38 -7.03
C ARG A 124 3.66 15.80 -5.58
N PHE A 125 4.59 15.44 -4.68
CA PHE A 125 4.49 15.65 -3.24
C PHE A 125 5.50 16.68 -2.70
N LYS A 126 6.36 17.25 -3.56
CA LYS A 126 7.32 18.30 -3.15
C LYS A 126 6.58 19.50 -2.58
N GLY A 127 7.02 19.96 -1.40
CA GLY A 127 6.39 21.07 -0.67
C GLY A 127 5.10 20.70 0.07
N ILE A 128 4.62 19.45 -0.05
CA ILE A 128 3.41 18.96 0.62
C ILE A 128 3.77 18.07 1.80
N CYS A 129 4.72 17.15 1.62
CA CYS A 129 5.17 16.25 2.68
C CYS A 129 6.65 15.88 2.52
N GLU A 130 7.20 15.10 3.45
CA GLU A 130 8.56 14.59 3.33
C GLU A 130 8.65 13.58 2.18
N VAL A 131 9.59 13.80 1.26
CA VAL A 131 9.84 12.95 0.09
C VAL A 131 11.24 12.31 0.17
N GLY A 132 11.37 11.05 -0.25
CA GLY A 132 12.68 10.39 -0.26
C GLY A 132 12.79 9.20 -1.20
N ILE A 133 14.01 8.86 -1.60
CA ILE A 133 14.36 7.62 -2.28
C ILE A 133 15.03 6.70 -1.25
N TRP A 134 14.77 5.39 -1.31
CA TRP A 134 15.29 4.40 -0.36
C TRP A 134 15.78 3.13 -1.05
#